data_AF-A0A8B7MWZ2-F1
#
_entry.id   AF-A0A8B7MWZ2-F1
#
_cell.length_a   1.000
_cell.length_b   1.000
_cell.length_c   1.000
_cell.angle_alpha   90.00
_cell.angle_beta   90.00
_cell.angle_gamma   90.00
#
_symmetry.space_group_name_H-M   'P 1'
#
loop_
_entity.id
_entity.type
_entity.pdbx_description
1 polymer ?
#
loop_
_entity_poly.entity_id
_entity_poly.type
_entity_poly.pdbx_seq_one_letter_code
_entity_poly.pdbx_strand_id
1 'polypeptide(L)'
;MTCKAVNGGKRRREKMYAARLLSVFKNSPDAGLQPPPEGPNSGYLVLQDEGPEMAEPTCCWGLCKDTRVRDLPFPQNRILTIEYTESNGQSTWTYTEVVIFVPVMDQPLSSNRYYVILVKGKHKGKALTCSKEEDKTTCCFCRCVKDVKPKPFDHRNIYQQMEIVGKKGSFTAKSVASDGYPPWLLRRKYWKVYASKPNNYSLSEASGRNKSMQARPPELHFTISAMNSPKIAVGKWYIPFVFVKENGSFEEQMKLSMFYEMSLEQYWEEVYTCENLYGERKVVEVNSSVRAEMVLLNGREAKQDVDRGVDGVLWFKPLDSMEGGIGLSSAIWERMRWEENREGWVAGEEKVERVEEYGGVNGWRKFGCYVLVERFALKRMDGSLALIFDFRHTNKIRTKWE
;
A
#
# COMPACT_ATOMS: atom_id res chain seq x y z
N MET A 1 21.35 23.37 -39.48
CA MET A 1 21.23 23.59 -38.03
C MET A 1 20.17 22.65 -37.49
N THR A 2 20.61 21.54 -36.92
CA THR A 2 19.78 20.44 -36.40
C THR A 2 19.61 20.63 -34.90
N CYS A 3 18.43 21.07 -34.46
CA CYS A 3 18.09 21.12 -33.05
C CYS A 3 17.71 19.71 -32.57
N LYS A 4 18.56 19.13 -31.72
CA LYS A 4 18.28 17.90 -30.98
C LYS A 4 17.26 18.19 -29.88
N ALA A 5 16.13 17.49 -29.92
CA ALA A 5 15.22 17.36 -28.79
C ALA A 5 15.88 16.50 -27.70
N VAL A 6 16.09 17.08 -26.52
CA VAL A 6 16.50 16.35 -25.31
C VAL A 6 15.25 15.68 -24.72
N ASN A 7 14.99 14.44 -25.12
CA ASN A 7 14.04 13.58 -24.43
C ASN A 7 14.72 12.97 -23.20
N GLY A 8 14.49 13.60 -22.05
CA GLY A 8 14.96 13.15 -20.74
C GLY A 8 13.79 12.88 -19.78
N GLY A 9 12.76 12.18 -20.24
CA GLY A 9 11.63 11.77 -19.40
C GLY A 9 12.06 10.72 -18.38
N LYS A 10 12.52 11.14 -17.20
CA LYS A 10 12.60 10.28 -16.01
C LYS A 10 11.16 9.82 -15.69
N ARG A 11 10.80 8.61 -16.10
CA ARG A 11 9.59 7.91 -15.64
C ARG A 11 9.69 7.78 -14.11
N ARG A 12 8.97 8.65 -13.40
CA ARG A 12 8.70 8.53 -11.96
C ARG A 12 7.77 7.32 -11.74
N ARG A 13 7.95 6.61 -10.62
CA ARG A 13 7.34 5.29 -10.33
C ARG A 13 6.70 5.33 -8.92
N GLU A 14 5.50 4.78 -8.81
CA GLU A 14 4.28 5.04 -8.01
C GLU A 14 3.47 3.75 -7.52
N LYS A 15 3.29 3.41 -6.18
CA LYS A 15 3.29 2.15 -5.25
C LYS A 15 1.99 1.57 -4.54
N MET A 16 1.70 0.24 -4.41
CA MET A 16 0.73 -0.50 -3.49
C MET A 16 0.94 -2.06 -3.40
N TYR A 17 0.46 -2.83 -2.39
CA TYR A 17 0.67 -4.30 -2.30
C TYR A 17 -0.61 -5.19 -2.22
N ALA A 18 -0.65 -6.25 -3.04
CA ALA A 18 -1.56 -7.39 -2.86
C ALA A 18 -0.94 -8.38 -1.85
N ALA A 19 -1.74 -9.24 -1.20
CA ALA A 19 -1.24 -10.24 -0.26
C ALA A 19 -1.66 -11.66 -0.65
N ARG A 20 -0.73 -12.61 -0.57
CA ARG A 20 -0.93 -14.03 -0.91
C ARG A 20 -0.22 -14.93 0.09
N LEU A 21 -0.74 -16.14 0.28
CA LEU A 21 -0.11 -17.15 1.12
C LEU A 21 1.25 -17.62 0.58
N LEU A 22 2.17 -17.99 1.47
CA LEU A 22 3.50 -18.49 1.14
C LEU A 22 3.43 -19.82 0.37
N SER A 23 2.47 -20.69 0.71
CA SER A 23 2.21 -21.95 -0.01
C SER A 23 1.99 -21.76 -1.51
N VAL A 24 1.31 -20.68 -1.93
CA VAL A 24 1.07 -20.37 -3.35
C VAL A 24 2.39 -20.26 -4.11
N PHE A 25 3.38 -19.57 -3.55
CA PHE A 25 4.68 -19.39 -4.17
C PHE A 25 5.58 -20.63 -4.07
N LYS A 26 5.39 -21.47 -3.05
CA LYS A 26 6.10 -22.75 -2.93
C LYS A 26 5.60 -23.80 -3.92
N ASN A 27 4.28 -23.84 -4.13
CA ASN A 27 3.64 -24.82 -5.02
C ASN A 27 3.74 -24.42 -6.49
N SER A 28 3.90 -23.12 -6.77
CA SER A 28 4.10 -22.58 -8.12
C SER A 28 5.28 -21.60 -8.13
N PRO A 29 6.50 -22.07 -8.40
CA PRO A 29 7.68 -21.20 -8.49
C PRO A 29 7.51 -20.07 -9.53
N ASP A 30 6.75 -20.34 -10.59
CA ASP A 30 6.40 -19.37 -11.63
C ASP A 30 5.60 -18.17 -11.09
N ALA A 31 4.78 -18.37 -10.05
CA ALA A 31 4.05 -17.28 -9.41
C ALA A 31 4.99 -16.26 -8.74
N GLY A 32 6.18 -16.70 -8.30
CA GLY A 32 7.22 -15.82 -7.77
C GLY A 32 8.01 -15.07 -8.85
N LEU A 33 7.99 -15.56 -10.09
CA LEU A 33 8.59 -14.93 -11.27
C LEU A 33 7.68 -13.89 -11.91
N GLN A 34 6.37 -14.04 -11.75
CA GLN A 34 5.40 -13.12 -12.31
C GLN A 34 5.58 -11.70 -11.75
N PRO A 35 5.49 -10.67 -12.61
CA PRO A 35 5.47 -9.30 -12.12
C PRO A 35 4.25 -9.10 -11.21
N PRO A 36 4.31 -8.16 -10.26
CA PRO A 36 3.17 -7.83 -9.41
C PRO A 36 1.90 -7.44 -10.22
N PRO A 37 0.69 -7.47 -9.60
CA PRO A 37 -0.58 -7.27 -10.31
C PRO A 37 -0.57 -5.98 -11.15
N GLU A 38 -1.25 -5.96 -12.30
CA GLU A 38 -1.14 -4.88 -13.30
C GLU A 38 -1.13 -3.45 -12.73
N GLY A 39 -0.27 -2.62 -13.30
CA GLY A 39 -0.13 -1.20 -12.99
C GLY A 39 1.19 -0.87 -12.30
N PRO A 40 1.63 0.39 -12.36
CA PRO A 40 2.86 0.82 -11.72
C PRO A 40 2.83 0.48 -10.23
N ASN A 41 3.96 -0.04 -9.78
CA ASN A 41 4.42 -0.29 -8.42
C ASN A 41 3.42 -1.01 -7.53
N SER A 42 2.74 -1.94 -8.14
CA SER A 42 2.28 -3.08 -7.39
C SER A 42 3.45 -3.85 -6.74
N GLY A 43 3.13 -4.56 -5.67
CA GLY A 43 3.99 -5.53 -5.02
C GLY A 43 3.15 -6.66 -4.43
N TYR A 44 3.82 -7.69 -3.96
CA TYR A 44 3.21 -8.75 -3.17
C TYR A 44 3.72 -8.69 -1.73
N LEU A 45 2.82 -8.83 -0.77
CA LEU A 45 3.13 -9.29 0.58
C LEU A 45 2.88 -10.79 0.64
N VAL A 46 3.77 -11.48 1.32
CA VAL A 46 3.71 -12.92 1.53
C VAL A 46 3.22 -13.19 2.94
N LEU A 47 2.24 -14.06 3.07
CA LEU A 47 1.66 -14.41 4.35
C LEU A 47 2.08 -15.83 4.69
N GLN A 48 2.70 -16.03 5.86
CA GLN A 48 2.90 -17.36 6.41
C GLN A 48 1.53 -18.01 6.57
N ASP A 49 1.36 -19.19 5.99
CA ASP A 49 0.16 -20.01 6.12
C ASP A 49 -0.15 -20.28 7.60
N GLU A 50 -1.40 -20.03 8.00
CA GLU A 50 -1.92 -20.28 9.33
C GLU A 50 -3.28 -20.98 9.19
N GLY A 51 -3.53 -22.00 10.01
CA GLY A 51 -4.79 -22.71 10.03
C GLY A 51 -4.76 -23.92 10.97
N PRO A 52 -5.92 -24.45 11.39
CA PRO A 52 -6.01 -25.60 12.29
C PRO A 52 -5.41 -26.88 11.69
N GLU A 53 -5.33 -26.97 10.36
CA GLU A 53 -4.74 -28.10 9.63
C GLU A 53 -3.24 -27.94 9.36
N MET A 54 -2.67 -26.75 9.59
CA MET A 54 -1.25 -26.47 9.40
C MET A 54 -0.53 -26.63 10.74
N ALA A 55 0.08 -27.81 10.95
CA ALA A 55 0.88 -28.06 12.14
C ALA A 55 2.02 -27.03 12.24
N GLU A 56 2.11 -26.31 13.37
CA GLU A 56 3.24 -25.44 13.61
C GLU A 56 4.52 -26.28 13.62
N PRO A 57 5.55 -25.90 12.85
CA PRO A 57 6.78 -26.67 12.81
C PRO A 57 7.38 -26.68 14.21
N THR A 58 7.78 -27.87 14.67
CA THR A 58 8.40 -28.07 15.99
C THR A 58 9.85 -28.51 15.83
N CYS A 59 10.70 -28.13 16.78
CA CYS A 59 12.06 -28.61 16.94
C CYS A 59 12.20 -29.30 18.30
N CYS A 60 13.40 -29.81 18.61
CA CYS A 60 13.68 -30.51 19.87
C CYS A 60 12.67 -31.64 20.15
N TRP A 61 12.45 -32.54 19.18
CA TRP A 61 11.52 -33.67 19.30
C TRP A 61 10.08 -33.29 19.67
N GLY A 62 9.58 -32.15 19.17
CA GLY A 62 8.20 -31.71 19.42
C GLY A 62 8.02 -30.81 20.64
N LEU A 63 9.08 -30.55 21.41
CA LEU A 63 9.01 -29.79 22.65
C LEU A 63 9.08 -28.27 22.45
N CYS A 64 9.60 -27.81 21.32
CA CYS A 64 9.79 -26.39 21.05
C CYS A 64 9.19 -26.02 19.70
N LYS A 65 8.64 -24.81 19.58
CA LYS A 65 8.21 -24.28 18.27
C LYS A 65 9.46 -23.94 17.45
N ASP A 66 9.56 -24.48 16.24
CA ASP A 66 10.60 -24.11 15.29
C ASP A 66 10.22 -22.79 14.60
N THR A 67 10.81 -21.71 15.08
CA THR A 67 10.59 -20.38 14.51
C THR A 67 11.54 -20.06 13.36
N ARG A 68 12.45 -20.97 12.98
CA ARG A 68 13.50 -20.69 12.01
C ARG A 68 12.96 -20.62 10.59
N VAL A 69 13.17 -19.48 9.94
CA VAL A 69 12.90 -19.28 8.51
C VAL A 69 14.12 -19.70 7.71
N ARG A 70 13.95 -20.68 6.82
CA ARG A 70 15.05 -21.27 6.03
C ARG A 70 15.05 -20.83 4.57
N ASP A 71 13.90 -20.38 4.07
CA ASP A 71 13.68 -20.13 2.64
C ASP A 71 13.08 -18.74 2.42
N LEU A 72 13.27 -18.24 1.20
CA LEU A 72 12.60 -17.05 0.66
C LEU A 72 11.33 -17.46 -0.09
N PRO A 73 10.37 -16.56 -0.28
CA PRO A 73 10.32 -15.18 0.22
C PRO A 73 9.98 -15.09 1.72
N PHE A 74 10.39 -14.01 2.38
CA PHE A 74 10.06 -13.77 3.79
C PHE A 74 8.60 -13.35 4.00
N PRO A 75 7.91 -13.83 5.05
CA PRO A 75 6.53 -13.48 5.35
C PRO A 75 6.39 -12.13 6.07
N GLN A 76 5.38 -11.33 5.70
CA GLN A 76 5.09 -10.00 6.25
C GLN A 76 4.04 -9.99 7.37
N ASN A 77 3.29 -11.09 7.56
CA ASN A 77 2.49 -11.32 8.78
C ASN A 77 3.33 -11.83 9.96
N ARG A 78 4.67 -11.69 9.89
CA ARG A 78 5.62 -12.06 10.94
C ARG A 78 6.61 -10.93 11.18
N ILE A 79 7.06 -10.82 12.44
CA ILE A 79 8.24 -10.01 12.79
C ILE A 79 9.45 -10.93 12.76
N LEU A 80 10.50 -10.51 12.04
CA LEU A 80 11.68 -11.32 11.79
C LEU A 80 12.86 -10.85 12.65
N THR A 81 13.56 -11.79 13.26
CA THR A 81 14.82 -11.55 13.98
C THR A 81 15.94 -12.13 13.15
N ILE A 82 16.86 -11.26 12.72
CA ILE A 82 18.14 -11.66 12.13
C ILE A 82 19.08 -12.01 13.27
N GLU A 83 19.76 -13.15 13.17
CA GLU A 83 20.74 -13.61 14.13
C GLU A 83 22.05 -13.99 13.43
N TYR A 84 23.16 -13.47 13.94
CA TYR A 84 24.50 -13.89 13.53
C TYR A 84 25.34 -14.18 14.76
N THR A 85 25.92 -15.37 14.80
CA THR A 85 26.79 -15.80 15.90
C THR A 85 28.22 -15.88 15.39
N GLU A 86 29.12 -15.15 16.04
CA GLU A 86 30.56 -15.22 15.83
C GLU A 86 31.19 -15.95 17.01
N SER A 87 32.03 -16.95 16.74
CA SER A 87 32.78 -17.67 17.75
C SER A 87 34.26 -17.64 17.39
N ASN A 88 35.10 -17.27 18.35
CA ASN A 88 36.56 -17.26 18.20
C ASN A 88 37.23 -18.37 19.03
N GLY A 89 36.49 -19.43 19.37
CA GLY A 89 36.98 -20.59 20.12
C GLY A 89 36.94 -20.46 21.65
N GLN A 90 37.07 -19.25 22.20
CA GLN A 90 36.98 -18.99 23.65
C GLN A 90 35.68 -18.29 24.05
N SER A 91 35.14 -17.45 23.17
CA SER A 91 33.95 -16.65 23.41
C SER A 91 33.02 -16.69 22.20
N THR A 92 31.72 -16.62 22.48
CA THR A 92 30.68 -16.64 21.46
C THR A 92 29.81 -15.39 21.63
N TRP A 93 29.72 -14.58 20.58
CA TRP A 93 28.88 -13.39 20.55
C TRP A 93 27.75 -13.58 19.55
N THR A 94 26.53 -13.26 19.98
CA THR A 94 25.35 -13.31 19.11
C THR A 94 24.83 -11.89 18.90
N TYR A 95 24.80 -11.49 17.64
CA TYR A 95 24.28 -10.21 17.18
C TYR A 95 22.85 -10.42 16.67
N THR A 96 21.93 -9.59 17.12
CA THR A 96 20.52 -9.69 16.71
C THR A 96 19.97 -8.34 16.27
N GLU A 97 19.12 -8.39 15.24
CA GLU A 97 18.33 -7.24 14.78
C GLU A 97 16.90 -7.69 14.52
N VAL A 98 15.93 -6.93 15.04
CA VAL A 98 14.51 -7.23 14.88
C VAL A 98 13.93 -6.30 13.81
N VAL A 99 13.47 -6.89 12.73
CA VAL A 99 13.15 -6.18 11.48
C VAL A 99 11.84 -6.67 10.87
N ILE A 100 11.34 -5.85 9.95
CA ILE A 100 10.40 -6.29 8.92
C ILE A 100 11.04 -6.10 7.55
N PHE A 101 10.93 -7.12 6.71
CA PHE A 101 11.36 -7.08 5.33
C PHE A 101 10.16 -6.67 4.47
N VAL A 102 10.25 -5.49 3.85
CA VAL A 102 9.22 -4.97 2.95
C VAL A 102 9.68 -5.21 1.51
N PRO A 103 9.01 -6.07 0.72
CA PRO A 103 9.42 -6.35 -0.66
C PRO A 103 9.51 -5.07 -1.48
N VAL A 104 10.51 -4.95 -2.35
CA VAL A 104 10.60 -3.79 -3.26
C VAL A 104 9.50 -3.92 -4.33
N MET A 105 8.71 -2.86 -4.52
CA MET A 105 7.65 -2.84 -5.54
C MET A 105 8.20 -2.77 -6.96
N ASP A 106 7.35 -3.07 -7.94
CA ASP A 106 7.74 -3.26 -9.35
C ASP A 106 8.79 -4.35 -9.57
N GLN A 107 9.02 -5.21 -8.58
CA GLN A 107 9.94 -6.32 -8.67
C GLN A 107 9.19 -7.62 -8.39
N PRO A 108 9.48 -8.70 -9.13
CA PRO A 108 8.96 -10.01 -8.78
C PRO A 108 9.56 -10.45 -7.44
N LEU A 109 8.85 -11.29 -6.69
CA LEU A 109 9.35 -11.80 -5.41
C LEU A 109 10.65 -12.61 -5.58
N SER A 110 10.85 -13.24 -6.73
CA SER A 110 12.08 -13.94 -7.11
C SER A 110 13.33 -13.05 -7.14
N SER A 111 13.16 -11.73 -7.26
CA SER A 111 14.28 -10.78 -7.16
C SER A 111 14.89 -10.75 -5.76
N ASN A 112 14.15 -11.21 -4.74
CA ASN A 112 14.53 -11.20 -3.33
C ASN A 112 15.00 -9.83 -2.83
N ARG A 113 14.44 -8.75 -3.41
CA ARG A 113 14.77 -7.37 -3.05
C ARG A 113 13.82 -6.87 -1.97
N TYR A 114 14.40 -6.34 -0.90
CA TYR A 114 13.66 -5.83 0.25
C TYR A 114 14.22 -4.49 0.73
N TYR A 115 13.35 -3.67 1.30
CA TYR A 115 13.71 -2.68 2.30
C TYR A 115 13.71 -3.37 3.67
N VAL A 116 14.75 -3.12 4.47
CA VAL A 116 14.86 -3.70 5.82
C VAL A 116 14.59 -2.61 6.84
N ILE A 117 13.48 -2.72 7.56
CA ILE A 117 13.00 -1.69 8.49
C ILE A 117 13.15 -2.19 9.92
N LEU A 118 13.75 -1.39 10.79
CA LEU A 118 13.97 -1.76 12.19
C LEU A 118 12.67 -1.66 12.99
N VAL A 119 12.37 -2.70 13.76
CA VAL A 119 11.16 -2.81 14.59
C VAL A 119 11.44 -2.52 16.07
N LYS A 120 12.69 -2.68 16.51
CA LYS A 120 13.13 -2.39 17.89
C LYS A 120 14.37 -1.51 17.91
N GLY A 121 14.71 -1.04 19.09
CA GLY A 121 15.92 -0.25 19.35
C GLY A 121 15.78 1.24 19.01
N LYS A 122 16.88 1.97 19.19
CA LYS A 122 16.95 3.45 19.03
C LYS A 122 16.57 3.95 17.63
N HIS A 123 16.71 3.08 16.62
CA HIS A 123 16.44 3.41 15.22
C HIS A 123 15.13 2.78 14.72
N LYS A 124 14.21 2.38 15.61
CA LYS A 124 12.89 1.87 15.28
C LYS A 124 12.17 2.75 14.25
N GLY A 125 11.53 2.11 13.27
CA GLY A 125 10.82 2.75 12.16
C GLY A 125 11.71 3.25 11.02
N LYS A 126 13.04 3.19 11.16
CA LYS A 126 13.99 3.61 10.12
C LYS A 126 14.43 2.45 9.25
N ALA A 127 14.80 2.77 8.02
CA ALA A 127 15.33 1.81 7.06
C ALA A 127 16.84 1.67 7.22
N LEU A 128 17.31 0.42 7.24
CA LEU A 128 18.71 0.12 7.07
C LEU A 128 19.18 0.64 5.71
N THR A 129 20.35 1.28 5.69
CA THR A 129 20.89 1.95 4.50
C THR A 129 22.30 1.43 4.26
N CYS A 130 22.59 1.07 3.02
CA CYS A 130 23.92 0.67 2.59
C CYS A 130 24.89 1.87 2.66
N SER A 131 26.10 1.61 3.14
CA SER A 131 27.22 2.54 3.01
C SER A 131 27.69 2.60 1.57
N LYS A 132 28.40 3.65 1.19
CA LYS A 132 29.02 3.79 -0.13
C LYS A 132 30.53 3.56 -0.07
N GLU A 133 31.18 3.55 -1.23
CA GLU A 133 32.65 3.50 -1.31
C GLU A 133 33.32 4.64 -0.54
N GLU A 134 32.73 5.84 -0.59
CA GLU A 134 33.20 7.04 0.12
C GLU A 134 33.17 6.90 1.66
N ASP A 135 32.35 5.98 2.19
CA ASP A 135 32.27 5.71 3.62
C ASP A 135 33.33 4.70 4.11
N LYS A 136 34.17 4.16 3.22
CA LYS A 136 35.24 3.24 3.61
C LYS A 136 36.34 4.00 4.34
N THR A 137 36.71 3.49 5.50
CA THR A 137 37.85 4.00 6.28
C THR A 137 39.00 3.01 6.19
N THR A 138 40.22 3.51 6.07
CA THR A 138 41.43 2.68 6.19
C THR A 138 41.68 2.40 7.67
N CYS A 139 41.69 1.12 8.08
CA CYS A 139 42.03 0.73 9.44
C CYS A 139 42.95 -0.51 9.41
N CYS A 140 44.08 -0.46 10.10
CA CYS A 140 45.02 -1.60 10.27
C CYS A 140 45.33 -2.40 8.99
N PHE A 141 45.79 -1.73 7.92
CA PHE A 141 46.12 -2.32 6.61
C PHE A 141 44.95 -2.98 5.85
N CYS A 142 43.70 -2.80 6.28
CA CYS A 142 42.50 -3.24 5.58
C CYS A 142 41.51 -2.09 5.33
N ARG A 143 40.76 -2.16 4.24
CA ARG A 143 39.65 -1.23 3.96
C ARG A 143 38.42 -1.70 4.73
N CYS A 144 38.03 -0.95 5.76
CA CYS A 144 36.86 -1.24 6.57
C CYS A 144 35.67 -0.41 6.11
N VAL A 145 34.56 -1.06 5.79
CA VAL A 145 33.28 -0.37 5.53
C VAL A 145 32.74 0.13 6.86
N LYS A 146 32.59 1.45 7.00
CA LYS A 146 31.91 2.05 8.14
C LYS A 146 30.40 2.06 7.87
N ASP A 147 29.63 1.48 8.78
CA ASP A 147 28.19 1.40 8.61
C ASP A 147 27.53 2.77 8.75
N VAL A 148 26.69 3.12 7.79
CA VAL A 148 25.83 4.30 7.86
C VAL A 148 24.68 4.03 8.82
N LYS A 149 24.35 5.00 9.67
CA LYS A 149 23.20 4.89 10.58
C LYS A 149 21.89 4.74 9.80
N PRO A 150 20.90 3.98 10.31
CA PRO A 150 19.59 3.85 9.67
C PRO A 150 18.94 5.21 9.43
N LYS A 151 18.33 5.38 8.26
CA LYS A 151 17.74 6.66 7.79
C LYS A 151 16.21 6.55 7.68
N PRO A 152 15.49 7.69 7.68
CA PRO A 152 14.08 7.68 7.30
C PRO A 152 13.87 6.92 5.98
N PHE A 153 12.80 6.15 5.92
CA PHE A 153 12.45 5.38 4.73
C PHE A 153 12.22 6.31 3.54
N ASP A 154 12.89 6.03 2.43
CA ASP A 154 12.65 6.65 1.13
C ASP A 154 12.63 5.56 0.06
N HIS A 155 11.46 5.35 -0.51
CA HIS A 155 11.22 4.32 -1.50
C HIS A 155 12.02 4.53 -2.81
N ARG A 156 12.57 5.73 -3.04
CA ARG A 156 13.40 6.08 -4.21
C ARG A 156 14.89 5.86 -3.94
N ASN A 157 15.28 5.69 -2.69
CA ASN A 157 16.66 5.51 -2.31
C ASN A 157 17.13 4.07 -2.59
N ILE A 158 17.89 3.90 -3.66
CA ILE A 158 18.45 2.60 -4.07
C ILE A 158 19.37 1.99 -3.00
N TYR A 159 20.03 2.79 -2.16
CA TYR A 159 20.88 2.30 -1.08
C TYR A 159 20.08 1.71 0.10
N GLN A 160 18.76 1.91 0.16
CA GLN A 160 17.88 1.23 1.12
C GLN A 160 17.34 -0.10 0.58
N GLN A 161 17.62 -0.43 -0.68
CA GLN A 161 17.20 -1.68 -1.30
C GLN A 161 18.34 -2.70 -1.24
N MET A 162 18.03 -3.89 -0.72
CA MET A 162 18.98 -4.97 -0.57
C MET A 162 18.41 -6.26 -1.17
N GLU A 163 19.24 -6.96 -1.93
CA GLU A 163 18.96 -8.32 -2.40
C GLU A 163 19.38 -9.30 -1.31
N ILE A 164 18.47 -10.17 -0.90
CA ILE A 164 18.75 -11.24 0.06
C ILE A 164 19.05 -12.53 -0.70
N VAL A 165 20.19 -13.13 -0.40
CA VAL A 165 20.66 -14.38 -1.00
C VAL A 165 20.61 -15.48 0.05
N GLY A 166 19.75 -16.48 -0.16
CA GLY A 166 19.64 -17.66 0.68
C GLY A 166 20.59 -18.79 0.22
N LYS A 167 21.20 -19.50 1.19
CA LYS A 167 21.99 -20.71 0.96
C LYS A 167 21.87 -21.65 2.17
N LYS A 168 21.25 -22.83 1.97
CA LYS A 168 21.12 -23.90 2.98
C LYS A 168 20.51 -23.42 4.33
N GLY A 169 19.43 -22.64 4.29
CA GLY A 169 18.76 -22.18 5.52
C GLY A 169 19.47 -21.05 6.27
N SER A 170 20.38 -20.36 5.59
CA SER A 170 21.08 -19.16 6.06
C SER A 170 21.19 -18.14 4.92
N PHE A 171 21.51 -16.90 5.24
CA PHE A 171 21.41 -15.80 4.29
C PHE A 171 22.64 -14.88 4.30
N THR A 172 22.70 -14.04 3.26
CA THR A 172 23.58 -12.87 3.14
C THR A 172 22.85 -11.81 2.33
N ALA A 173 23.24 -10.54 2.45
CA ALA A 173 22.66 -9.45 1.66
C ALA A 173 23.68 -8.83 0.72
N LYS A 174 23.19 -8.35 -0.43
CA LYS A 174 23.91 -7.49 -1.37
C LYS A 174 23.16 -6.17 -1.51
N SER A 175 23.89 -5.08 -1.75
CA SER A 175 23.23 -3.82 -2.12
C SER A 175 22.72 -3.92 -3.55
N VAL A 176 21.57 -3.31 -3.82
CA VAL A 176 21.11 -3.11 -5.20
C VAL A 176 21.92 -2.01 -5.89
N ALA A 177 22.44 -1.05 -5.12
CA ALA A 177 23.39 -0.06 -5.64
C ALA A 177 24.75 -0.73 -5.88
N SER A 178 25.35 -0.51 -7.05
CA SER A 178 26.61 -1.17 -7.45
C SER A 178 27.81 -0.80 -6.57
N ASP A 179 27.80 0.39 -5.99
CA ASP A 179 28.81 0.93 -5.07
C ASP A 179 28.38 0.83 -3.59
N GLY A 180 27.27 0.14 -3.32
CA GLY A 180 26.67 0.03 -2.01
C GLY A 180 27.16 -1.19 -1.22
N TYR A 181 27.35 -1.00 0.09
CA TYR A 181 27.72 -2.02 1.04
C TYR A 181 26.65 -2.15 2.12
N PRO A 182 25.96 -3.30 2.24
CA PRO A 182 24.97 -3.49 3.29
C PRO A 182 25.57 -3.33 4.70
N PRO A 183 24.75 -2.96 5.70
CA PRO A 183 25.18 -2.93 7.09
C PRO A 183 25.84 -4.23 7.52
N TRP A 184 26.75 -4.15 8.50
CA TRP A 184 27.67 -5.20 8.87
C TRP A 184 26.97 -6.54 9.06
N LEU A 185 25.90 -6.57 9.85
CA LEU A 185 25.15 -7.79 10.13
C LEU A 185 24.61 -8.45 8.85
N LEU A 186 24.14 -7.66 7.90
CA LEU A 186 23.53 -8.13 6.65
C LEU A 186 24.56 -8.56 5.60
N ARG A 187 25.72 -7.89 5.51
CA ARG A 187 26.80 -8.27 4.58
C ARG A 187 27.58 -9.51 5.02
N ARG A 188 27.50 -9.89 6.30
CA ARG A 188 28.07 -11.16 6.77
C ARG A 188 27.37 -12.32 6.07
N LYS A 189 28.10 -13.44 5.95
CA LYS A 189 27.55 -14.69 5.46
C LYS A 189 26.99 -15.48 6.62
N TYR A 190 25.95 -16.26 6.33
CA TYR A 190 25.39 -17.28 7.21
C TYR A 190 24.55 -16.78 8.39
N TRP A 191 24.08 -15.52 8.36
CA TRP A 191 23.08 -15.11 9.34
C TRP A 191 21.77 -15.88 9.14
N LYS A 192 21.06 -16.12 10.24
CA LYS A 192 19.82 -16.89 10.32
C LYS A 192 18.65 -15.94 10.56
N VAL A 193 17.44 -16.43 10.28
CA VAL A 193 16.21 -15.68 10.51
C VAL A 193 15.26 -16.51 11.36
N TYR A 194 14.64 -15.85 12.32
CA TYR A 194 13.59 -16.42 13.17
C TYR A 194 12.33 -15.57 13.07
N ALA A 195 11.18 -16.20 12.89
CA ALA A 195 9.90 -15.54 12.76
C ALA A 195 9.09 -15.63 14.06
N SER A 196 8.49 -14.50 14.43
CA SER A 196 7.56 -14.41 15.55
C SER A 196 6.22 -13.87 15.08
N LYS A 197 5.13 -14.38 15.66
CA LYS A 197 3.79 -13.86 15.40
C LYS A 197 3.62 -12.53 16.14
N PRO A 198 3.23 -11.45 15.44
CA PRO A 198 2.94 -10.17 16.08
C PRO A 198 1.63 -10.25 16.86
N ASN A 199 1.52 -9.47 17.93
CA ASN A 199 0.30 -9.42 18.77
C ASN A 199 -0.65 -8.29 18.38
N ASN A 200 -0.20 -7.31 17.59
CA ASN A 200 -0.92 -6.06 17.33
C ASN A 200 -1.49 -5.95 15.91
N TYR A 201 -1.29 -6.95 15.06
CA TYR A 201 -1.91 -6.98 13.73
C TYR A 201 -2.06 -8.39 13.19
N SER A 202 -3.03 -8.57 12.29
CA SER A 202 -3.22 -9.77 11.48
C SER A 202 -3.47 -9.37 10.04
N LEU A 203 -2.88 -10.10 9.09
CA LEU A 203 -3.09 -9.86 7.67
C LEU A 203 -3.87 -11.05 7.09
N SER A 204 -4.84 -10.76 6.24
CA SER A 204 -5.54 -11.76 5.43
C SER A 204 -5.12 -11.66 3.97
N GLU A 205 -5.52 -12.62 3.14
CA GLU A 205 -5.28 -12.49 1.70
C GLU A 205 -5.97 -11.23 1.15
N ALA A 206 -5.28 -10.58 0.22
CA ALA A 206 -5.76 -9.37 -0.42
C ALA A 206 -5.52 -9.50 -1.92
N SER A 207 -6.57 -9.81 -2.66
CA SER A 207 -6.50 -10.15 -4.08
C SER A 207 -5.95 -9.02 -4.97
N GLY A 208 -5.89 -7.79 -4.46
CA GLY A 208 -5.70 -6.59 -5.26
C GLY A 208 -7.02 -6.19 -5.90
N ARG A 209 -6.96 -5.68 -7.13
CA ARG A 209 -8.15 -5.28 -7.91
C ARG A 209 -8.92 -6.49 -8.43
N ASN A 210 -10.23 -6.48 -8.25
CA ASN A 210 -11.13 -7.46 -8.84
C ASN A 210 -11.81 -6.88 -10.10
N LYS A 211 -11.22 -7.14 -11.27
CA LYS A 211 -11.67 -6.58 -12.56
C LYS A 211 -13.11 -6.97 -12.92
N SER A 212 -13.54 -8.20 -12.60
CA SER A 212 -14.87 -8.67 -12.98
C SER A 212 -15.98 -8.00 -12.18
N MET A 213 -15.73 -7.70 -10.90
CA MET A 213 -16.66 -6.98 -10.06
C MET A 213 -16.73 -5.50 -10.45
N GLN A 214 -15.59 -4.87 -10.72
CA GLN A 214 -15.57 -3.44 -11.06
C GLN A 214 -16.20 -3.11 -12.42
N ALA A 215 -16.08 -4.01 -13.41
CA ALA A 215 -16.73 -3.85 -14.70
C ALA A 215 -18.26 -3.90 -14.59
N ARG A 216 -18.79 -4.39 -13.47
CA ARG A 216 -20.22 -4.45 -13.16
C ARG A 216 -20.54 -3.38 -12.13
N PRO A 217 -20.86 -2.14 -12.55
CA PRO A 217 -21.22 -1.10 -11.59
C PRO A 217 -22.41 -1.56 -10.75
N PRO A 218 -22.54 -1.07 -9.50
CA PRO A 218 -23.63 -1.46 -8.61
C PRO A 218 -25.00 -1.35 -9.28
N GLU A 219 -25.92 -2.23 -8.93
CA GLU A 219 -27.29 -2.14 -9.47
C GLU A 219 -28.04 -0.98 -8.78
N LEU A 220 -28.98 -0.36 -9.51
CA LEU A 220 -29.83 0.73 -8.98
C LEU A 220 -31.06 0.21 -8.21
N HIS A 221 -30.95 -0.97 -7.59
CA HIS A 221 -32.03 -1.60 -6.83
C HIS A 221 -32.11 -1.05 -5.39
N PHE A 222 -32.26 0.27 -5.26
CA PHE A 222 -32.49 0.95 -3.98
C PHE A 222 -33.48 2.09 -4.17
N THR A 223 -34.25 2.44 -3.14
CA THR A 223 -35.25 3.51 -3.21
C THR A 223 -34.60 4.88 -3.40
N ILE A 224 -35.19 5.77 -4.22
CA ILE A 224 -34.64 7.12 -4.49
C ILE A 224 -34.49 7.95 -3.19
N SER A 225 -35.18 7.61 -2.10
CA SER A 225 -34.99 8.24 -0.79
C SER A 225 -33.60 8.05 -0.18
N ALA A 226 -32.78 7.12 -0.68
CA ALA A 226 -31.42 6.92 -0.22
C ALA A 226 -30.44 7.79 -1.04
N MET A 227 -29.69 8.66 -0.36
CA MET A 227 -28.65 9.50 -0.99
C MET A 227 -27.55 8.69 -1.69
N ASN A 228 -27.33 7.44 -1.27
CA ASN A 228 -26.26 6.59 -1.80
C ASN A 228 -26.74 5.13 -1.94
N SER A 229 -26.24 4.44 -2.95
CA SER A 229 -26.39 2.99 -3.03
C SER A 229 -25.55 2.28 -1.96
N PRO A 230 -25.82 0.99 -1.68
CA PRO A 230 -24.87 0.14 -0.96
C PRO A 230 -23.50 0.17 -1.63
N LYS A 231 -22.44 0.17 -0.81
CA LYS A 231 -21.05 0.14 -1.27
C LYS A 231 -20.60 -1.28 -1.55
N ILE A 232 -19.99 -1.50 -2.71
CA ILE A 232 -19.46 -2.80 -3.12
C ILE A 232 -17.94 -2.72 -3.14
N ALA A 233 -17.26 -3.57 -2.37
CA ALA A 233 -15.81 -3.66 -2.39
C ALA A 233 -15.34 -4.37 -3.67
N VAL A 234 -14.55 -3.68 -4.49
CA VAL A 234 -14.00 -4.17 -5.77
C VAL A 234 -12.48 -4.29 -5.77
N GLY A 235 -11.82 -3.89 -4.68
CA GLY A 235 -10.38 -4.07 -4.51
C GLY A 235 -9.94 -4.04 -3.06
N LYS A 236 -8.86 -4.77 -2.76
CA LYS A 236 -8.24 -4.82 -1.42
C LYS A 236 -6.72 -4.96 -1.52
N TRP A 237 -6.01 -4.11 -0.79
CA TRP A 237 -4.55 -4.09 -0.69
C TRP A 237 -4.09 -3.82 0.74
N TYR A 238 -2.81 -4.04 1.00
CA TYR A 238 -2.13 -3.58 2.20
C TYR A 238 -1.02 -2.58 1.86
N ILE A 239 -0.80 -1.64 2.77
CA ILE A 239 0.24 -0.62 2.67
C ILE A 239 1.11 -0.71 3.93
N PRO A 240 2.40 -1.05 3.83
CA PRO A 240 3.32 -1.03 4.98
C PRO A 240 3.37 0.37 5.60
N PHE A 241 3.45 0.45 6.93
CA PHE A 241 3.38 1.73 7.66
C PHE A 241 4.41 2.76 7.18
N VAL A 242 5.57 2.35 6.65
CA VAL A 242 6.60 3.27 6.16
C VAL A 242 6.14 4.16 4.99
N PHE A 243 5.08 3.77 4.27
CA PHE A 243 4.46 4.55 3.20
C PHE A 243 3.38 5.53 3.69
N VAL A 244 3.01 5.46 4.96
CA VAL A 244 2.04 6.34 5.60
C VAL A 244 2.73 7.10 6.72
N LYS A 245 2.44 8.38 6.90
CA LYS A 245 2.96 9.20 7.99
C LYS A 245 1.77 9.69 8.79
N GLU A 246 1.61 9.19 9.99
CA GLU A 246 0.66 9.79 10.93
C GLU A 246 1.40 10.72 11.89
N ASN A 247 0.63 11.55 12.59
CA ASN A 247 1.18 12.33 13.69
C ASN A 247 1.75 11.41 14.79
N GLY A 248 2.86 11.83 15.36
CA GLY A 248 3.55 11.09 16.42
C GLY A 248 4.82 10.40 15.95
N SER A 249 5.41 9.63 16.86
CA SER A 249 6.61 8.85 16.61
C SER A 249 6.31 7.58 15.81
N PHE A 250 7.32 7.02 15.12
CA PHE A 250 7.18 5.69 14.53
C PHE A 250 6.82 4.62 15.57
N GLU A 251 7.19 4.81 16.83
CA GLU A 251 6.81 3.87 17.87
C GLU A 251 5.30 3.82 18.08
N GLU A 252 4.65 4.96 18.15
CA GLU A 252 3.20 5.07 18.29
C GLU A 252 2.49 4.56 17.03
N GLN A 253 2.95 5.00 15.85
CA GLN A 253 2.39 4.54 14.58
C GLN A 253 2.47 3.02 14.43
N MET A 254 3.62 2.41 14.73
CA MET A 254 3.80 0.96 14.62
C MET A 254 2.99 0.18 15.67
N LYS A 255 2.67 0.78 16.82
CA LYS A 255 1.77 0.17 17.81
C LYS A 255 0.34 0.14 17.27
N LEU A 256 -0.11 1.24 16.67
CA LEU A 256 -1.46 1.39 16.09
C LEU A 256 -1.63 0.56 14.80
N SER A 257 -0.68 0.66 13.87
CA SER A 257 -0.81 0.11 12.53
C SER A 257 0.54 -0.16 11.87
N MET A 258 1.01 -1.43 11.92
CA MET A 258 2.19 -1.88 11.17
C MET A 258 1.96 -1.93 9.65
N PHE A 259 0.71 -2.14 9.27
CA PHE A 259 0.20 -2.09 7.90
C PHE A 259 -1.08 -1.27 7.92
N TYR A 260 -1.54 -0.84 6.76
CA TYR A 260 -2.86 -0.25 6.58
C TYR A 260 -3.59 -1.07 5.54
N GLU A 261 -4.88 -1.27 5.74
CA GLU A 261 -5.76 -1.85 4.73
C GLU A 261 -6.26 -0.75 3.81
N MET A 262 -6.14 -0.95 2.49
CA MET A 262 -6.75 -0.09 1.49
C MET A 262 -7.84 -0.88 0.78
N SER A 263 -9.08 -0.42 0.85
CA SER A 263 -10.18 -0.93 0.00
C SER A 263 -10.47 0.05 -1.14
N LEU A 264 -10.87 -0.50 -2.30
CA LEU A 264 -11.54 0.24 -3.36
C LEU A 264 -13.00 -0.19 -3.38
N GLU A 265 -13.90 0.76 -3.18
CA GLU A 265 -15.34 0.57 -3.08
C GLU A 265 -16.04 1.32 -4.22
N GLN A 266 -17.13 0.76 -4.74
CA GLN A 266 -17.99 1.41 -5.74
C GLN A 266 -19.39 1.62 -5.19
N TYR A 267 -19.98 2.78 -5.47
CA TYR A 267 -21.38 3.08 -5.18
C TYR A 267 -21.92 4.20 -6.09
N TRP A 268 -23.24 4.31 -6.17
CA TRP A 268 -23.93 5.44 -6.80
C TRP A 268 -24.19 6.52 -5.74
N GLU A 269 -23.76 7.75 -6.02
CA GLU A 269 -24.02 8.93 -5.20
C GLU A 269 -25.01 9.84 -5.90
N GLU A 270 -26.03 10.30 -5.17
CA GLU A 270 -27.03 11.22 -5.70
C GLU A 270 -26.39 12.59 -6.03
N VAL A 271 -26.65 13.07 -7.24
CA VAL A 271 -26.26 14.42 -7.68
C VAL A 271 -27.46 15.33 -7.94
N TYR A 272 -28.65 14.75 -8.14
CA TYR A 272 -29.89 15.47 -8.31
C TYR A 272 -31.08 14.57 -8.00
N THR A 273 -32.12 15.14 -7.39
CA THR A 273 -33.40 14.47 -7.17
C THR A 273 -34.54 15.47 -7.32
N CYS A 274 -35.69 15.02 -7.83
CA CYS A 274 -36.90 15.83 -7.87
C CYS A 274 -38.16 14.97 -7.79
N GLU A 275 -39.26 15.59 -7.37
CA GLU A 275 -40.56 14.94 -7.26
C GLU A 275 -41.57 15.52 -8.27
N ASN A 276 -42.49 14.68 -8.73
CA ASN A 276 -43.58 15.03 -9.63
C ASN A 276 -44.92 14.89 -8.91
N LEU A 277 -45.21 15.85 -8.03
CA LEU A 277 -46.37 15.81 -7.14
C LEU A 277 -47.71 15.75 -7.88
N TYR A 278 -47.79 16.30 -9.10
CA TYR A 278 -49.02 16.40 -9.90
C TYR A 278 -49.05 15.42 -11.08
N GLY A 279 -47.97 14.68 -11.35
CA GLY A 279 -47.91 13.69 -12.43
C GLY A 279 -47.83 14.25 -13.85
N GLU A 280 -47.86 15.58 -14.02
CA GLU A 280 -47.95 16.23 -15.33
C GLU A 280 -46.60 16.39 -16.05
N ARG A 281 -45.49 16.38 -15.29
CA ARG A 281 -44.16 16.55 -15.87
C ARG A 281 -43.75 15.28 -16.63
N LYS A 282 -43.32 15.44 -17.89
CA LYS A 282 -42.73 14.34 -18.68
C LYS A 282 -41.22 14.49 -18.87
N VAL A 283 -40.69 15.68 -18.63
CA VAL A 283 -39.29 16.01 -18.85
C VAL A 283 -38.70 16.51 -17.53
N VAL A 284 -37.48 16.07 -17.23
CA VAL A 284 -36.67 16.56 -16.11
C VAL A 284 -35.37 17.15 -16.66
N GLU A 285 -35.10 18.39 -16.28
CA GLU A 285 -33.84 19.06 -16.54
C GLU A 285 -32.94 18.94 -15.31
N VAL A 286 -31.82 18.24 -15.47
CA VAL A 286 -30.79 18.10 -14.46
C VAL A 286 -29.75 19.19 -14.68
N ASN A 287 -29.47 19.96 -13.63
CA ASN A 287 -28.39 20.94 -13.63
C ASN A 287 -27.72 20.95 -12.24
N SER A 288 -26.62 20.20 -12.12
CA SER A 288 -25.88 20.05 -10.87
C SER A 288 -24.38 20.23 -11.10
N SER A 289 -23.67 20.80 -10.13
CA SER A 289 -22.20 20.87 -10.14
C SER A 289 -21.63 19.78 -9.24
N VAL A 290 -20.65 19.02 -9.76
CA VAL A 290 -20.08 17.86 -9.08
C VAL A 290 -18.58 18.04 -8.96
N ARG A 291 -18.06 17.99 -7.72
CA ARG A 291 -16.62 17.96 -7.47
C ARG A 291 -16.07 16.55 -7.69
N ALA A 292 -15.16 16.40 -8.64
CA ALA A 292 -14.62 15.11 -9.07
C ALA A 292 -13.82 14.38 -7.98
N GLU A 293 -13.27 15.11 -7.01
CA GLU A 293 -12.46 14.57 -5.91
C GLU A 293 -12.97 15.09 -4.56
N MET A 294 -13.02 14.21 -3.55
CA MET A 294 -13.21 14.60 -2.16
C MET A 294 -12.30 13.78 -1.25
N VAL A 295 -11.71 14.44 -0.24
CA VAL A 295 -10.82 13.79 0.73
C VAL A 295 -11.44 13.91 2.12
N LEU A 296 -11.49 12.82 2.87
CA LEU A 296 -11.92 12.81 4.26
C LEU A 296 -10.81 12.26 5.16
N LEU A 297 -10.40 13.03 6.18
CA LEU A 297 -9.50 12.60 7.23
C LEU A 297 -10.29 12.30 8.51
N ASN A 298 -10.26 11.05 8.98
CA ASN A 298 -11.05 10.62 10.15
C ASN A 298 -12.53 11.08 10.07
N GLY A 299 -13.13 11.01 8.88
CA GLY A 299 -14.53 11.39 8.62
C GLY A 299 -14.81 12.89 8.43
N ARG A 300 -13.79 13.76 8.51
CA ARG A 300 -13.92 15.21 8.26
C ARG A 300 -13.30 15.59 6.93
N GLU A 301 -13.91 16.55 6.23
CA GLU A 301 -13.36 17.05 4.96
C GLU A 301 -11.95 17.60 5.15
N ALA A 302 -11.08 17.21 4.23
CA ALA A 302 -9.66 17.48 4.27
C ALA A 302 -9.19 18.04 2.93
N LYS A 303 -8.07 18.77 2.98
CA LYS A 303 -7.38 19.26 1.80
C LYS A 303 -5.92 18.84 1.82
N GLN A 304 -5.31 18.86 0.64
CA GLN A 304 -3.87 18.70 0.53
C GLN A 304 -3.15 19.87 1.21
N ASP A 305 -2.16 19.55 2.03
CA ASP A 305 -1.27 20.49 2.69
C ASP A 305 0.01 20.65 1.84
N VAL A 306 -0.07 21.53 0.83
CA VAL A 306 0.99 21.71 -0.17
C VAL A 306 2.31 22.19 0.48
N ASP A 307 2.22 22.98 1.55
CA ASP A 307 3.39 23.54 2.25
C ASP A 307 4.23 22.47 2.96
N ARG A 308 3.62 21.34 3.36
CA ARG A 308 4.32 20.20 3.98
C ARG A 308 4.83 19.17 2.97
N GLY A 309 4.54 19.36 1.68
CA GLY A 309 4.84 18.43 0.58
C GLY A 309 6.33 18.32 0.20
N VAL A 310 7.21 18.17 1.19
CA VAL A 310 8.65 17.94 1.00
C VAL A 310 8.92 16.43 1.13
N ASP A 311 9.94 15.91 0.44
CA ASP A 311 10.42 14.53 0.53
C ASP A 311 9.57 13.41 -0.12
N GLY A 312 8.63 13.72 -1.01
CA GLY A 312 7.86 12.69 -1.74
C GLY A 312 6.78 12.02 -0.88
N VAL A 313 6.22 12.79 0.04
CA VAL A 313 5.02 12.47 0.81
C VAL A 313 4.00 13.59 0.56
N LEU A 314 2.77 13.23 0.22
CA LEU A 314 1.64 14.16 0.11
C LEU A 314 0.94 14.20 1.46
N TRP A 315 0.85 15.38 2.04
CA TRP A 315 0.19 15.59 3.32
C TRP A 315 -1.24 16.06 3.13
N PHE A 316 -2.14 15.57 3.98
CA PHE A 316 -3.54 15.97 4.04
C PHE A 316 -3.86 16.41 5.47
N LYS A 317 -4.61 17.50 5.59
CA LYS A 317 -5.08 18.05 6.87
C LYS A 317 -6.58 18.39 6.80
N PRO A 318 -7.31 18.32 7.92
CA PRO A 318 -8.70 18.78 7.96
C PRO A 318 -8.80 20.25 7.53
N LEU A 319 -9.93 20.64 6.94
CA LEU A 319 -10.14 22.04 6.53
C LEU A 319 -10.05 23.02 7.70
N ASP A 320 -10.58 22.61 8.87
CA ASP A 320 -10.77 23.47 10.04
C ASP A 320 -9.65 23.34 11.09
N SER A 321 -8.54 22.68 10.77
CA SER A 321 -7.44 22.45 11.72
C SER A 321 -6.07 22.76 11.15
N MET A 322 -5.27 23.49 11.93
CA MET A 322 -3.85 23.75 11.64
C MET A 322 -2.92 22.65 12.16
N GLU A 323 -3.41 21.81 13.07
CA GLU A 323 -2.71 20.65 13.63
C GLU A 323 -3.38 19.35 13.18
N GLY A 324 -2.62 18.26 13.14
CA GLY A 324 -3.13 17.03 12.52
C GLY A 324 -2.67 16.85 11.09
N GLY A 325 -2.58 15.60 10.66
CA GLY A 325 -2.47 15.26 9.26
C GLY A 325 -2.08 13.81 9.05
N ILE A 326 -2.28 13.37 7.82
CA ILE A 326 -1.73 12.10 7.34
C ILE A 326 -0.94 12.38 6.07
N GLY A 327 0.27 11.85 6.03
CA GLY A 327 1.13 11.83 4.87
C GLY A 327 0.97 10.51 4.16
N LEU A 328 0.71 10.55 2.87
CA LEU A 328 0.73 9.40 1.99
C LEU A 328 1.96 9.50 1.11
N SER A 329 2.80 8.47 1.06
CA SER A 329 3.94 8.47 0.14
C SER A 329 3.43 8.73 -1.28
N SER A 330 4.16 9.55 -2.05
CA SER A 330 3.80 9.92 -3.42
C SER A 330 3.39 8.72 -4.23
N ALA A 331 4.10 7.63 -3.98
CA ALA A 331 3.89 6.46 -4.74
C ALA A 331 2.51 5.82 -4.48
N ILE A 332 2.02 5.75 -3.24
CA ILE A 332 0.65 5.27 -3.00
C ILE A 332 -0.39 6.16 -3.67
N TRP A 333 -0.24 7.47 -3.51
CA TRP A 333 -1.13 8.46 -4.13
C TRP A 333 -1.20 8.30 -5.65
N GLU A 334 -0.04 8.22 -6.26
CA GLU A 334 0.10 8.13 -7.69
C GLU A 334 -0.47 6.79 -8.24
N ARG A 335 -0.32 5.67 -7.50
CA ARG A 335 -1.01 4.41 -7.83
C ARG A 335 -2.54 4.58 -7.81
N MET A 336 -3.10 5.26 -6.80
CA MET A 336 -4.54 5.55 -6.76
C MET A 336 -4.97 6.33 -8.00
N ARG A 337 -4.23 7.40 -8.35
CA ARG A 337 -4.51 8.21 -9.55
C ARG A 337 -4.42 7.40 -10.84
N TRP A 338 -3.48 6.48 -10.96
CA TRP A 338 -3.37 5.61 -12.12
C TRP A 338 -4.57 4.65 -12.26
N GLU A 339 -5.09 4.13 -11.14
CA GLU A 339 -6.27 3.26 -11.12
C GLU A 339 -7.53 3.96 -11.65
N GLU A 340 -7.67 5.26 -11.40
CA GLU A 340 -8.83 6.07 -11.78
C GLU A 340 -8.69 6.69 -13.18
N ASN A 341 -7.51 7.24 -13.51
CA ASN A 341 -7.28 7.89 -14.81
C ASN A 341 -7.49 6.92 -15.98
N ARG A 342 -7.17 5.63 -15.80
CA ARG A 342 -7.39 4.62 -16.85
C ARG A 342 -8.86 4.31 -17.11
N GLU A 343 -9.73 4.63 -16.16
CA GLU A 343 -11.19 4.47 -16.25
C GLU A 343 -11.87 5.73 -16.81
N GLY A 344 -11.08 6.71 -17.28
CA GLY A 344 -11.57 7.95 -17.88
C GLY A 344 -11.97 9.01 -16.86
N TRP A 345 -11.52 8.91 -15.61
CA TRP A 345 -11.76 9.93 -14.60
C TRP A 345 -11.04 11.25 -14.96
N VAL A 346 -11.73 12.37 -14.73
CA VAL A 346 -11.23 13.73 -14.97
C VAL A 346 -11.29 14.53 -13.67
N ALA A 347 -10.22 15.28 -13.37
CA ALA A 347 -10.15 16.09 -12.17
C ALA A 347 -10.85 17.45 -12.35
N GLY A 348 -11.35 18.02 -11.26
CA GLY A 348 -11.93 19.37 -11.22
C GLY A 348 -13.38 19.38 -10.77
N GLU A 349 -14.05 20.49 -11.04
CA GLU A 349 -15.50 20.62 -10.87
C GLU A 349 -16.14 20.61 -12.24
N GLU A 350 -17.10 19.72 -12.44
CA GLU A 350 -17.81 19.58 -13.71
C GLU A 350 -19.31 19.78 -13.50
N LYS A 351 -19.96 20.36 -14.51
CA LYS A 351 -21.41 20.48 -14.55
C LYS A 351 -22.04 19.26 -15.19
N VAL A 352 -23.02 18.69 -14.51
CA VAL A 352 -23.91 17.67 -15.02
C VAL A 352 -25.19 18.35 -15.50
N GLU A 353 -25.26 18.60 -16.81
CA GLU A 353 -26.41 19.16 -17.48
C GLU A 353 -27.05 18.08 -18.38
N ARG A 354 -28.30 17.70 -18.11
CA ARG A 354 -29.02 16.65 -18.85
C ARG A 354 -30.50 16.96 -18.97
N VAL A 355 -31.12 16.47 -20.03
CA VAL A 355 -32.58 16.49 -20.21
C VAL A 355 -33.04 15.04 -20.33
N GLU A 356 -33.89 14.60 -19.41
CA GLU A 356 -34.34 13.22 -19.31
C GLU A 356 -35.86 13.20 -19.53
N GLU A 357 -36.31 12.44 -20.53
CA GLU A 357 -37.73 12.29 -20.86
C GLU A 357 -38.24 10.95 -20.34
N TYR A 358 -39.37 11.00 -19.63
CA TYR A 358 -40.02 9.83 -19.08
C TYR A 358 -40.82 9.08 -20.16
N GLY A 359 -40.35 7.89 -20.53
CA GLY A 359 -40.98 7.04 -21.56
C GLY A 359 -41.99 6.01 -21.04
N GLY A 360 -42.32 6.00 -19.75
CA GLY A 360 -43.26 5.03 -19.17
C GLY A 360 -44.74 5.36 -19.45
N VAL A 361 -45.60 4.35 -19.28
CA VAL A 361 -47.05 4.48 -19.54
C VAL A 361 -47.80 5.14 -18.38
N ASN A 362 -47.34 4.94 -17.15
CA ASN A 362 -47.93 5.51 -15.92
C ASN A 362 -47.22 6.82 -15.55
N GLY A 363 -47.82 7.69 -14.72
CA GLY A 363 -47.07 8.82 -14.17
C GLY A 363 -45.89 8.37 -13.30
N TRP A 364 -44.82 9.17 -13.24
CA TRP A 364 -43.74 9.01 -12.26
C TRP A 364 -43.96 9.95 -11.08
N ARG A 365 -43.41 9.58 -9.92
CA ARG A 365 -43.47 10.35 -8.67
C ARG A 365 -42.12 10.92 -8.27
N LYS A 366 -41.04 10.18 -8.47
CA LYS A 366 -39.68 10.64 -8.16
C LYS A 366 -38.69 10.34 -9.27
N PHE A 367 -37.73 11.22 -9.42
CA PHE A 367 -36.60 11.09 -10.32
C PHE A 367 -35.31 11.29 -9.54
N GLY A 368 -34.33 10.43 -9.76
CA GLY A 368 -32.99 10.54 -9.21
C GLY A 368 -31.93 10.43 -10.29
N CYS A 369 -30.90 11.26 -10.19
CA CYS A 369 -29.69 11.22 -11.02
C CYS A 369 -28.50 10.93 -10.12
N TYR A 370 -27.67 9.96 -10.52
CA TYR A 370 -26.58 9.45 -9.73
C TYR A 370 -25.28 9.40 -10.53
N VAL A 371 -24.17 9.66 -9.85
CA VAL A 371 -22.80 9.52 -10.39
C VAL A 371 -22.13 8.30 -9.76
N LEU A 372 -21.35 7.56 -10.55
CA LEU A 372 -20.53 6.48 -9.99
C LEU A 372 -19.39 7.09 -9.18
N VAL A 373 -19.23 6.61 -7.95
CA VAL A 373 -18.10 6.96 -7.08
C VAL A 373 -17.23 5.74 -6.88
N GLU A 374 -15.93 5.92 -7.13
CA GLU A 374 -14.88 4.98 -6.71
C GLU A 374 -14.18 5.55 -5.47
N ARG A 375 -14.32 4.85 -4.35
CA ARG A 375 -13.86 5.25 -3.03
C ARG A 375 -12.66 4.41 -2.61
N PHE A 376 -11.53 5.07 -2.40
CA PHE A 376 -10.40 4.47 -1.67
C PHE A 376 -10.54 4.75 -0.18
N ALA A 377 -10.65 3.70 0.63
CA ALA A 377 -10.70 3.83 2.08
C ALA A 377 -9.46 3.17 2.72
N LEU A 378 -8.64 4.01 3.37
CA LEU A 378 -7.47 3.59 4.12
C LEU A 378 -7.85 3.39 5.59
N LYS A 379 -7.71 2.16 6.07
CA LYS A 379 -8.02 1.76 7.46
C LYS A 379 -6.75 1.33 8.18
N ARG A 380 -6.69 1.64 9.47
CA ARG A 380 -5.68 1.09 10.39
C ARG A 380 -6.01 -0.38 10.70
N MET A 381 -5.05 -1.11 11.26
CA MET A 381 -5.25 -2.52 11.59
C MET A 381 -6.26 -2.77 12.71
N ASP A 382 -6.58 -1.75 13.51
CA ASP A 382 -7.66 -1.78 14.51
C ASP A 382 -9.06 -1.56 13.89
N GLY A 383 -9.14 -1.35 12.58
CA GLY A 383 -10.38 -1.09 11.83
C GLY A 383 -10.78 0.38 11.77
N SER A 384 -10.10 1.27 12.50
CA SER A 384 -10.38 2.71 12.44
C SER A 384 -10.01 3.29 11.07
N LEU A 385 -10.85 4.21 10.59
CA LEU A 385 -10.62 4.90 9.33
C LEU A 385 -9.54 5.96 9.49
N ALA A 386 -8.55 5.96 8.60
CA ALA A 386 -7.49 6.96 8.56
C ALA A 386 -7.77 8.03 7.49
N LEU A 387 -8.11 7.61 6.28
CA LEU A 387 -8.24 8.50 5.12
C LEU A 387 -9.23 7.90 4.09
N ILE A 388 -10.03 8.76 3.47
CA ILE A 388 -10.87 8.42 2.31
C ILE A 388 -10.53 9.35 1.16
N PHE A 389 -10.50 8.80 -0.05
CA PHE A 389 -10.59 9.55 -1.30
C PHE A 389 -11.78 9.05 -2.11
N ASP A 390 -12.67 9.96 -2.47
CA ASP A 390 -13.77 9.70 -3.39
C ASP A 390 -13.46 10.30 -4.74
N PHE A 391 -13.51 9.47 -5.77
CA PHE A 391 -13.39 9.84 -7.17
C PHE A 391 -14.75 9.71 -7.83
N ARG A 392 -15.37 10.85 -8.18
CA ARG A 392 -16.67 10.89 -8.88
C ARG A 392 -16.43 10.86 -10.38
N HIS A 393 -17.02 9.87 -11.05
CA HIS A 393 -16.90 9.67 -12.49
C HIS A 393 -18.09 10.31 -13.19
N THR A 394 -18.00 11.61 -13.48
CA THR A 394 -19.05 12.42 -14.14
C THR A 394 -19.41 11.94 -15.55
N ASN A 395 -18.52 11.17 -16.19
CA ASN A 395 -18.79 10.44 -17.44
C ASN A 395 -19.63 9.16 -17.24
N LYS A 396 -19.83 8.70 -15.99
CA LYS A 396 -20.60 7.50 -15.61
C LYS A 396 -21.79 7.92 -14.75
N ILE A 397 -22.86 8.34 -15.42
CA ILE A 397 -24.12 8.77 -14.80
C ILE A 397 -25.20 7.73 -15.05
N ARG A 398 -26.09 7.54 -14.08
CA ARG A 398 -27.36 6.84 -14.30
C ARG A 398 -28.52 7.58 -13.69
N THR A 399 -29.69 7.37 -14.28
CA THR A 399 -30.95 7.95 -13.83
C THR A 399 -31.92 6.85 -13.43
N LYS A 400 -32.83 7.20 -12.52
CA LYS A 400 -33.88 6.30 -12.04
C LYS A 400 -35.20 7.05 -11.91
N TRP A 401 -36.27 6.40 -12.30
CA TRP A 401 -37.65 6.86 -12.13
C TRP A 401 -38.39 5.91 -11.17
N GLU A 402 -39.22 6.46 -10.28
CA GLU A 402 -40.14 5.73 -9.40
C GLU A 402 -41.57 6.25 -9.54
#